data_AF-A0A6B3NP18-F1
#
_entry.id   AF-A0A6B3NP18-F1
#
_cell.length_a   1.000
_cell.length_b   1.000
_cell.length_c   1.000
_cell.angle_alpha   90.00
_cell.angle_beta   90.00
_cell.angle_gamma   90.00
#
_symmetry.space_group_name_H-M   'P 1'
#
loop_
_entity.id
_entity.type
_entity.pdbx_description
1 polymer ?
#
loop_
_entity_poly.entity_id
_entity_poly.type
_entity_poly.pdbx_seq_one_letter_code
_entity_poly.pdbx_strand_id
1 'polypeptide(L)' 'MTENATTPLTGKALLQKVKELSHLPRRETAKRCGYYTTTKNDLTRVNLTDFYDAVLAA' A
#
# COMPACT_ATOMS: atom_id res chain seq x y z
N MET A 1 -20.32 0.58 3.27
CA MET A 1 -19.32 -0.15 4.08
C MET A 1 -18.37 -0.85 3.15
N THR A 2 -17.07 -0.59 3.25
CA THR A 2 -16.00 -1.47 2.77
C THR A 2 -14.86 -1.32 3.77
N GLU A 3 -14.76 -2.31 4.63
CA GLU A 3 -13.61 -2.58 5.49
C GLU A 3 -12.35 -2.64 4.62
N ASN A 4 -11.50 -1.62 4.69
CA ASN A 4 -10.09 -1.80 4.35
C ASN A 4 -9.43 -2.38 5.59
N ALA A 5 -9.64 -3.68 5.79
CA ALA A 5 -8.83 -4.49 6.68
C ALA A 5 -7.36 -4.14 6.44
N THR A 6 -6.66 -3.84 7.53
CA THR A 6 -5.24 -3.48 7.60
C THR A 6 -4.35 -4.69 7.27
N THR A 7 -4.68 -5.43 6.22
CA THR A 7 -3.89 -6.55 5.70
C THR A 7 -3.13 -6.06 4.47
N PRO A 8 -1.80 -5.88 4.57
CA PRO A 8 -1.01 -5.46 3.43
C PRO A 8 -1.15 -6.51 2.32
N LEU A 9 -1.52 -6.06 1.11
CA LEU A 9 -1.46 -6.92 -0.07
C LEU A 9 0.00 -7.25 -0.32
N THR A 10 0.38 -8.51 -0.46
CA THR A 10 1.76 -8.94 -0.75
C THR A 10 1.82 -9.80 -2.01
N GLY A 11 3.01 -9.98 -2.59
CA GLY A 11 3.20 -10.86 -3.74
C GLY A 11 2.46 -10.40 -5.00
N LYS A 12 1.87 -11.37 -5.72
CA LYS A 12 1.07 -11.11 -6.93
C LYS A 12 -0.11 -10.17 -6.71
N ALA A 13 -0.76 -10.23 -5.54
CA ALA A 13 -1.91 -9.39 -5.24
C ALA A 13 -1.53 -7.91 -5.15
N LEU A 14 -0.34 -7.63 -4.58
CA LEU A 14 0.25 -6.30 -4.58
C LEU A 14 0.56 -5.86 -6.00
N LEU A 15 1.31 -6.66 -6.77
CA LEU A 15 1.72 -6.29 -8.13
C LEU A 15 0.53 -6.03 -9.04
N GLN A 16 -0.56 -6.80 -8.93
CA GLN A 16 -1.79 -6.55 -9.68
C GLN A 16 -2.40 -5.19 -9.34
N LYS A 17 -2.60 -4.91 -8.05
CA LYS A 17 -3.16 -3.62 -7.61
C LYS A 17 -2.23 -2.45 -7.96
N VAL A 18 -0.92 -2.66 -7.85
CA VAL A 18 0.09 -1.66 -8.22
C VAL A 18 0.09 -1.40 -9.71
N LYS A 19 -0.06 -2.41 -10.56
CA LYS A 19 -0.22 -2.23 -12.01
C LYS A 19 -1.49 -1.48 -12.36
N GLU A 20 -2.63 -1.86 -11.77
CA GLU A 20 -3.90 -1.16 -11.97
C GLU A 20 -3.80 0.31 -11.56
N LEU A 21 -3.13 0.58 -10.45
CA LEU A 21 -2.93 1.91 -9.86
C LEU A 21 -1.58 2.53 -10.26
N SER A 22 -0.89 2.00 -11.28
CA SER A 22 0.45 2.49 -11.66
C SER A 22 0.40 3.86 -12.33
N HIS A 23 -0.80 4.29 -12.75
CA HIS A 23 -1.09 5.64 -13.20
C HIS A 23 -1.10 6.66 -12.04
N LEU A 24 -1.21 6.17 -10.79
CA LEU A 24 -1.13 6.99 -9.58
C LEU A 24 0.27 6.91 -8.96
N PRO A 25 0.65 7.91 -8.15
CA PRO A 25 1.90 7.87 -7.43
C PRO A 25 1.94 6.66 -6.49
N ARG A 26 3.09 5.96 -6.45
CA ARG A 26 3.33 4.78 -5.59
C ARG A 26 2.90 4.99 -4.14
N ARG A 27 2.96 6.22 -3.64
CA ARG A 27 2.54 6.61 -2.29
C ARG A 27 1.03 6.44 -2.05
N GLU A 28 0.20 6.81 -3.03
CA GLU A 28 -1.25 6.59 -3.01
C GLU A 28 -1.57 5.10 -3.12
N THR A 29 -0.88 4.42 -4.03
CA THR A 29 -1.05 2.99 -4.27
C THR A 29 -0.71 2.17 -3.02
N ALA A 30 0.44 2.44 -2.40
CA ALA A 30 0.86 1.83 -1.14
C ALA A 30 -0.17 2.05 -0.03
N LYS A 31 -0.71 3.27 0.10
CA LYS A 31 -1.80 3.58 1.03
C LYS A 31 -3.05 2.72 0.75
N ARG A 32 -3.46 2.58 -0.51
CA ARG A 32 -4.59 1.71 -0.89
C ARG A 32 -4.29 0.22 -0.69
N CYS A 33 -3.03 -0.18 -0.82
CA CYS A 33 -2.57 -1.54 -0.60
C CYS A 33 -2.36 -1.91 0.88
N GLY A 34 -2.59 -0.98 1.82
CA GLY A 34 -2.44 -1.22 3.26
C GLY A 34 -1.06 -0.85 3.84
N TYR A 35 -0.14 -0.32 3.04
CA TYR A 35 1.21 0.10 3.44
C TYR A 35 1.21 1.53 3.99
N TYR A 36 0.28 1.82 4.90
CA TYR A 36 0.24 3.09 5.59
C TYR A 36 -0.07 2.88 7.06
N THR A 37 0.45 3.79 7.85
CA THR A 37 0.16 3.88 9.27
C THR A 37 -0.52 5.21 9.52
N THR A 38 -1.67 5.14 10.20
CA THR A 38 -2.38 6.34 10.65
C THR A 38 -2.05 6.54 12.10
N THR A 39 -1.36 7.63 12.41
CA THR A 39 -1.05 7.98 13.80
C THR A 39 -2.19 8.82 14.39
N LYS A 40 -2.23 8.92 15.73
CA LYS A 40 -3.25 9.67 16.48
C LYS A 40 -3.29 11.18 16.19
N ASN A 41 -2.33 11.69 15.42
CA ASN A 41 -2.18 13.09 15.05
C ASN A 41 -2.66 13.38 13.62
N ASP A 42 -3.53 12.53 13.07
CA ASP A 42 -4.00 12.55 11.67
C ASP A 42 -2.89 12.46 10.61
N LEU A 43 -1.65 12.19 11.02
CA LEU A 43 -0.54 11.97 10.11
C LEU A 43 -0.65 10.57 9.52
N THR A 44 -1.00 10.52 8.23
CA THR A 44 -0.90 9.33 7.40
C THR A 44 0.54 9.17 6.95
N ARG A 45 1.27 8.20 7.51
CA ARG A 45 2.63 7.87 7.11
C ARG A 45 2.60 6.63 6.22
N VAL A 46 2.87 6.83 4.93
CA VAL A 46 3.00 5.73 3.97
C VAL A 46 4.39 5.12 4.11
N ASN A 47 4.46 3.81 4.35
CA ASN A 47 5.71 3.07 4.43
C ASN A 47 6.12 2.59 3.04
N LEU A 48 6.78 3.50 2.31
CA LEU A 48 7.35 3.19 1.00
C LEU A 48 8.42 2.10 1.09
N THR A 49 9.16 2.01 2.19
CA THR A 49 10.21 0.99 2.39
C THR A 49 9.65 -0.42 2.31
N ASP A 50 8.59 -0.67 3.08
CA ASP A 50 7.92 -1.97 3.17
C ASP A 50 7.21 -2.32 1.85
N PHE A 51 6.62 -1.30 1.22
CA PHE A 51 6.05 -1.43 -0.12
C PHE A 51 7.10 -1.80 -1.18
N TYR A 52 8.28 -1.17 -1.17
CA TYR A 52 9.35 -1.48 -2.12
C TYR A 52 9.89 -2.89 -1.93
N ASP A 53 10.09 -3.30 -0.68
CA ASP A 53 10.53 -4.66 -0.35
C ASP A 53 9.49 -5.69 -0.81
N ALA A 54 8.21 -5.45 -0.53
CA ALA A 54 7.13 -6.33 -0.97
C ALA A 54 6.95 -6.37 -2.50
N VAL A 55 7.21 -5.27 -3.23
CA VAL A 55 7.24 -5.26 -4.70
C VAL A 55 8.41 -6.06 -5.24
N LEU A 56 9.57 -5.97 -4.59
CA LEU A 56 10.80 -6.61 -5.03
C LEU A 56 10.84 -8.10 -4.67
N ALA A 57 10.21 -8.47 -3.56
CA ALA A 57 10.06 -9.85 -3.08
C ALA A 57 8.88 -10.61 -3.72
N ALA A 58 7.96 -9.90 -4.39
CA ALA A 58 6.80 -10.45 -5.10
C ALA A 58 7.13 -11.06 -6.47
#